data_AF-A0A2M8PLB5-F1
#
_entry.id   AF-A0A2M8PLB5-F1
#
_cell.length_a   1.000
_cell.length_b   1.000
_cell.length_c   1.000
_cell.angle_alpha   90.00
_cell.angle_beta   90.00
_cell.angle_gamma   90.00
#
_symmetry.space_group_name_H-M   'P 1'
#
loop_
_entity.id
_entity.type
_entity.pdbx_description
1 polymer ?
#
loop_
_entity_poly.entity_id
_entity_poly.type
_entity_poly.pdbx_seq_one_letter_code
_entity_poly.pdbx_strand_id
1 'polypeptide(L)'
;VEDQVVPEHVDRTPYLISMAGGETNPLDSWVVFVTIGTVMGGFASGMLHNRVKLETIAGPRIPVRMRWMFAFIGGAFMGYGARLARGCTSGQALSGGAVLSVGSWAFMFAVFAGGYALAYFVRRLWL
;
A
#
# COMPACT_ATOMS: atom_id res chain seq x y z
N VAL A 1 16.81 6.70 8.68
CA VAL A 1 17.29 7.97 8.07
C VAL A 1 16.70 9.17 8.78
N GLU A 2 15.39 9.22 9.00
CA GLU A 2 14.75 10.32 9.75
C GLU A 2 15.23 10.43 11.20
N ASP A 3 15.39 9.30 11.90
CA ASP A 3 15.96 9.24 13.25
C ASP A 3 17.41 9.77 13.34
N GLN A 4 18.21 9.58 12.29
CA GLN A 4 19.57 10.10 12.24
C GLN A 4 19.67 11.58 11.91
N VAL A 5 18.60 12.20 11.39
CA VAL A 5 18.60 13.60 10.94
C VAL A 5 17.77 14.48 11.88
N VAL A 6 16.66 13.97 12.44
CA VAL A 6 15.78 14.67 13.38
C VAL A 6 15.19 13.68 14.42
N PRO A 7 16.00 13.19 15.38
CA PRO A 7 15.55 12.21 16.38
C PRO A 7 14.40 12.72 17.24
N GLU A 8 14.37 14.03 17.56
CA GLU A 8 13.31 14.64 18.38
C GLU A 8 11.91 14.60 17.72
N HIS A 9 11.84 14.48 16.38
CA HIS A 9 10.57 14.31 15.66
C HIS A 9 10.07 12.86 15.69
N VAL A 10 11.00 11.91 15.58
CA VAL A 10 10.75 10.47 15.68
C VAL A 10 10.26 10.12 17.10
N ASP A 11 10.89 10.69 18.11
CA ASP A 11 10.60 10.44 19.54
C ASP A 11 9.32 11.11 20.05
N ARG A 12 8.74 12.07 19.32
CA ARG A 12 7.46 12.71 19.67
C ARG A 12 6.28 12.20 18.88
N THR A 13 6.51 11.38 17.85
CA THR A 13 5.44 10.89 16.97
C THR A 13 5.07 9.46 17.39
N PRO A 14 3.87 9.20 17.94
CA PRO A 14 3.50 7.90 18.51
C PRO A 14 3.68 6.70 17.57
N TYR A 15 3.48 6.93 16.26
CA TYR A 15 3.70 5.92 15.22
C TYR A 15 5.19 5.60 15.01
N LEU A 16 6.06 6.62 15.06
CA LEU A 16 7.49 6.46 14.78
C LEU A 16 8.24 5.91 16.00
N ILE A 17 7.83 6.25 17.23
CA ILE A 17 8.42 5.72 18.48
C ILE A 17 8.38 4.18 18.50
N SER A 18 7.26 3.57 18.09
CA SER A 18 7.12 2.10 18.07
C SER A 18 7.86 1.41 16.92
N MET A 19 8.35 2.17 15.94
CA MET A 19 9.07 1.67 14.77
C MET A 19 10.57 1.99 14.80
N ALA A 20 10.97 3.07 15.46
CA ALA A 20 12.32 3.65 15.38
C ALA A 20 12.66 4.56 16.57
N GLY A 21 11.93 4.51 17.70
CA GLY A 21 12.23 5.35 18.86
C GLY A 21 13.46 4.87 19.64
N GLY A 22 14.33 5.79 20.03
CA GLY A 22 15.56 5.50 20.79
C GLY A 22 16.54 4.58 20.04
N GLU A 23 17.04 3.51 20.69
CA GLU A 23 18.03 2.58 20.11
C GLU A 23 17.42 1.52 19.17
N THR A 24 16.13 1.65 18.83
CA THR A 24 15.38 0.61 18.11
C THR A 24 15.65 0.68 16.61
N ASN A 25 16.58 -0.13 16.10
CA ASN A 25 16.22 -1.17 15.12
C ASN A 25 15.12 -0.91 14.05
N PRO A 26 15.10 0.12 13.18
CA PRO A 26 13.95 0.30 12.28
C PRO A 26 13.73 -0.88 11.31
N LEU A 27 14.79 -1.67 11.09
CA LEU A 27 14.76 -2.90 10.30
C LEU A 27 14.23 -4.12 11.07
N ASP A 28 14.16 -4.06 12.40
CA ASP A 28 13.65 -5.14 13.26
C ASP A 28 12.14 -5.00 13.57
N SER A 29 11.48 -4.05 12.92
CA SER A 29 10.02 -3.93 13.01
C SER A 29 9.36 -5.15 12.37
N TRP A 30 8.33 -5.71 13.03
CA TRP A 30 7.55 -6.85 12.53
C TRP A 30 7.04 -6.66 11.09
N VAL A 31 6.79 -5.39 10.69
CA VAL A 31 6.35 -5.01 9.34
C VAL A 31 7.38 -5.40 8.28
N VAL A 32 8.68 -5.31 8.58
CA VAL A 32 9.76 -5.66 7.64
C VAL A 32 9.72 -7.15 7.34
N PHE A 33 9.64 -7.99 8.37
CA PHE A 33 9.51 -9.44 8.21
C PHE A 33 8.24 -9.84 7.47
N VAL A 34 7.10 -9.20 7.78
CA VAL A 34 5.84 -9.45 7.07
C VAL A 34 5.92 -9.02 5.60
N THR A 35 6.57 -7.90 5.31
CA THR A 35 6.74 -7.42 3.93
C THR A 35 7.61 -8.37 3.13
N ILE A 36 8.75 -8.78 3.67
CA ILE A 36 9.67 -9.75 3.04
C ILE A 36 8.95 -11.10 2.85
N GLY A 37 8.27 -11.59 3.89
CA GLY A 37 7.49 -12.83 3.83
C GLY A 37 6.38 -12.80 2.78
N THR A 38 5.67 -11.68 2.64
CA THR A 38 4.61 -11.50 1.65
C THR A 38 5.17 -11.50 0.22
N VAL A 39 6.29 -10.80 -0.01
CA VAL A 39 6.97 -10.77 -1.30
C VAL A 39 7.49 -12.16 -1.69
N MET A 40 8.21 -12.83 -0.77
CA MET A 40 8.73 -14.17 -1.02
C MET A 40 7.61 -15.20 -1.20
N GLY A 41 6.56 -15.15 -0.37
CA GLY A 41 5.41 -16.05 -0.47
C GLY A 41 4.63 -15.88 -1.77
N GLY A 42 4.41 -14.64 -2.20
CA GLY A 42 3.79 -14.35 -3.50
C GLY A 42 4.63 -14.84 -4.67
N PHE A 43 5.96 -14.63 -4.61
CA PHE A 43 6.89 -15.11 -5.63
C PHE A 43 6.96 -16.63 -5.68
N ALA A 44 7.11 -17.31 -4.54
CA ALA A 44 7.14 -18.76 -4.45
C ALA A 44 5.82 -19.38 -4.97
N SER A 45 4.67 -18.80 -4.60
CA SER A 45 3.36 -19.21 -5.12
C SER A 45 3.27 -19.04 -6.64
N GLY A 46 3.79 -17.94 -7.17
CA GLY A 46 3.87 -17.70 -8.61
C GLY A 46 4.76 -18.71 -9.34
N MET A 47 5.91 -19.06 -8.75
CA MET A 47 6.84 -20.05 -9.30
C MET A 47 6.23 -21.45 -9.33
N LEU A 48 5.62 -21.89 -8.22
CA LEU A 48 4.98 -23.20 -8.11
C LEU A 48 3.90 -23.41 -9.18
N HIS A 49 3.20 -22.34 -9.56
CA HIS A 49 2.16 -22.39 -10.59
C HIS A 49 2.64 -21.95 -11.98
N ASN A 50 3.95 -21.75 -12.19
CA ASN A 50 4.53 -21.26 -13.45
C ASN A 50 3.86 -19.98 -13.99
N ARG A 51 3.44 -19.07 -13.10
CA ARG A 51 2.78 -17.80 -13.45
C ARG A 51 3.70 -16.58 -13.35
N VAL A 52 4.97 -16.77 -12.99
CA VAL A 52 5.95 -15.67 -12.97
C VAL A 52 6.27 -15.27 -14.40
N LYS A 53 5.78 -14.10 -14.81
CA LYS A 53 6.09 -13.48 -16.10
C LYS A 53 6.42 -12.01 -15.88
N LEU A 54 7.54 -11.58 -16.45
CA LEU A 54 7.93 -10.17 -16.43
C LEU A 54 7.21 -9.47 -17.59
N GLU A 55 6.03 -8.94 -17.33
CA GLU A 55 5.23 -8.25 -18.34
C GLU A 55 4.71 -6.91 -17.79
N THR A 56 4.67 -5.91 -18.66
CA THR A 56 3.96 -4.67 -18.34
C THR A 56 2.56 -4.75 -18.94
N ILE A 57 1.56 -4.96 -18.10
CA ILE A 57 0.16 -5.02 -18.53
C ILE A 57 -0.32 -3.60 -18.84
N ALA A 58 -0.40 -3.26 -20.12
CA ALA A 58 -0.87 -1.98 -20.64
C ALA A 58 -2.01 -2.20 -21.65
N GLY A 59 -2.92 -1.23 -21.78
CA GLY A 59 -3.99 -1.28 -22.78
C GLY A 59 -3.45 -1.23 -24.22
N PRO A 60 -4.20 -1.70 -25.22
CA PRO A 60 -3.73 -1.83 -26.61
C PRO A 60 -3.27 -0.51 -27.24
N ARG A 61 -3.76 0.62 -26.72
CA ARG A 61 -3.59 1.96 -27.29
C ARG A 61 -2.70 2.88 -26.46
N ILE A 62 -2.17 2.43 -25.32
CA ILE A 62 -1.37 3.28 -24.42
C ILE A 62 0.12 2.92 -24.46
N PRO A 63 1.02 3.92 -24.52
CA PRO A 63 2.44 3.66 -24.45
C PRO A 63 2.82 3.21 -23.03
N VAL A 64 3.79 2.28 -22.94
CA VAL A 64 4.32 1.75 -21.68
C VAL A 64 4.71 2.85 -20.70
N ARG A 65 5.33 3.93 -21.18
CA ARG A 65 5.73 5.09 -20.34
C ARG A 65 4.55 5.72 -19.61
N MET A 66 3.40 5.86 -20.28
CA MET A 66 2.19 6.43 -19.68
C MET A 66 1.60 5.47 -18.64
N ARG A 67 1.65 4.16 -18.89
CA ARG A 67 1.23 3.14 -17.91
C ARG A 67 2.03 3.22 -16.61
N TRP A 68 3.36 3.31 -16.72
CA TRP A 68 4.22 3.48 -15.55
C TRP A 68 3.94 4.79 -14.82
N MET A 69 3.79 5.90 -15.53
CA MET A 69 3.43 7.19 -14.94
C MET A 69 2.13 7.11 -14.12
N PHE A 70 1.06 6.53 -14.68
CA PHE A 70 -0.20 6.35 -13.95
C PHE A 70 -0.10 5.33 -12.80
N ALA A 71 0.73 4.29 -12.93
CA ALA A 71 0.98 3.34 -11.85
C ALA A 71 1.66 4.03 -10.65
N PHE A 72 2.66 4.87 -10.90
CA PHE A 72 3.32 5.66 -9.87
C PHE A 72 2.38 6.70 -9.24
N ILE A 73 1.61 7.42 -10.05
CA ILE A 73 0.63 8.40 -9.56
C ILE A 73 -0.42 7.70 -8.67
N GLY A 74 -0.97 6.58 -9.14
CA GLY A 74 -1.94 5.79 -8.37
C GLY A 74 -1.36 5.24 -7.07
N GLY A 75 -0.11 4.75 -7.11
CA GLY A 75 0.60 4.29 -5.92
C GLY A 75 0.85 5.41 -4.91
N ALA A 76 1.22 6.61 -5.37
CA ALA A 76 1.41 7.78 -4.51
C ALA A 76 0.10 8.21 -3.83
N PHE A 77 -1.01 8.28 -4.57
CA PHE A 77 -2.32 8.56 -3.99
C PHE A 77 -2.76 7.49 -2.99
N MET A 78 -2.52 6.22 -3.29
CA MET A 78 -2.84 5.11 -2.38
C MET A 78 -2.00 5.17 -1.09
N GLY A 79 -0.71 5.46 -1.19
CA GLY A 79 0.17 5.65 -0.04
C GLY A 79 -0.26 6.84 0.83
N TYR A 80 -0.57 7.98 0.21
CA TYR A 80 -1.09 9.16 0.91
C TYR A 80 -2.42 8.85 1.61
N GLY A 81 -3.37 8.20 0.91
CA GLY A 81 -4.66 7.81 1.45
C GLY A 81 -4.54 6.82 2.62
N ALA A 82 -3.65 5.84 2.53
CA ALA A 82 -3.37 4.89 3.61
C ALA A 82 -2.84 5.59 4.86
N ARG A 83 -1.99 6.62 4.68
CA ARG A 83 -1.50 7.43 5.80
C ARG A 83 -2.61 8.27 6.43
N LEU A 84 -3.44 8.91 5.62
CA LEU A 84 -4.59 9.70 6.07
C LEU A 84 -5.59 8.85 6.86
N ALA A 85 -5.88 7.64 6.36
CA ALA A 85 -6.77 6.67 7.00
C ALA A 85 -6.13 5.94 8.19
N ARG A 86 -4.85 6.20 8.49
CA ARG A 86 -4.04 5.51 9.51
C ARG A 86 -4.10 3.98 9.40
N GLY A 87 -4.16 3.46 8.18
CA GLY A 87 -4.25 2.03 7.94
C GLY A 87 -4.31 1.69 6.45
N CYS A 88 -4.01 0.43 6.16
CA CYS A 88 -4.12 -0.15 4.82
C CYS A 88 -5.44 -0.89 4.65
N THR A 89 -5.71 -1.36 3.44
CA THR A 89 -6.91 -2.16 3.14
C THR A 89 -6.99 -3.42 3.99
N SER A 90 -5.88 -4.11 4.27
CA SER A 90 -5.91 -5.28 5.16
C SER A 90 -6.23 -4.91 6.61
N GLY A 91 -5.65 -3.83 7.14
CA GLY A 91 -5.90 -3.40 8.51
C GLY A 91 -7.29 -2.80 8.73
N GLN A 92 -7.72 -1.89 7.86
CA GLN A 92 -9.02 -1.23 7.99
C GLN A 92 -10.16 -2.10 7.47
N ALA A 93 -10.07 -2.70 6.28
CA ALA A 93 -11.20 -3.45 5.73
C ALA A 93 -11.35 -4.86 6.31
N LEU A 94 -10.24 -5.62 6.49
CA LEU A 94 -10.34 -7.00 7.00
C LEU A 94 -10.41 -7.02 8.54
N SER A 95 -9.39 -6.53 9.23
CA SER A 95 -9.32 -6.61 10.70
C SER A 95 -10.33 -5.67 11.37
N GLY A 96 -10.40 -4.42 10.92
CA GLY A 96 -11.36 -3.44 11.41
C GLY A 96 -12.82 -3.76 11.05
N GLY A 97 -13.05 -4.35 9.87
CA GLY A 97 -14.35 -4.85 9.45
C GLY A 97 -14.82 -6.05 10.27
N ALA A 98 -13.91 -6.97 10.64
CA ALA A 98 -14.22 -8.14 11.46
C ALA A 98 -14.72 -7.78 12.87
N VAL A 99 -14.25 -6.66 13.44
CA VAL A 99 -14.73 -6.13 14.73
C VAL A 99 -15.90 -5.14 14.58
N LEU A 100 -16.50 -5.03 13.38
CA LEU A 100 -17.58 -4.10 13.04
C LEU A 100 -17.30 -2.63 13.42
N SER A 101 -16.04 -2.20 13.27
CA SER A 101 -15.71 -0.79 13.48
C SER A 101 -16.40 0.10 12.44
N VAL A 102 -17.14 1.11 12.91
CA VAL A 102 -17.86 2.07 12.04
C VAL A 102 -16.89 2.79 11.11
N GLY A 103 -15.70 3.17 11.61
CA GLY A 103 -14.68 3.84 10.81
C GLY A 103 -14.13 2.94 9.70
N SER A 104 -14.00 1.64 9.96
CA SER A 104 -13.54 0.66 9.00
C SER A 104 -14.55 0.37 7.89
N TRP A 105 -15.83 0.32 8.24
CA TRP A 105 -16.92 0.25 7.27
C TRP A 105 -17.02 1.51 6.40
N ALA A 106 -16.90 2.69 7.00
CA ALA A 106 -16.86 3.95 6.27
C ALA A 106 -15.66 3.99 5.30
N PHE A 107 -14.47 3.55 5.75
CA PHE A 107 -13.29 3.41 4.90
C PHE A 107 -13.55 2.46 3.73
N MET A 108 -14.11 1.28 4.00
CA MET A 108 -14.40 0.28 2.96
C MET A 108 -15.34 0.86 1.89
N PHE A 109 -16.46 1.47 2.29
CA PHE A 109 -17.39 2.09 1.34
C PHE A 109 -16.75 3.24 0.56
N ALA A 110 -15.95 4.08 1.21
CA ALA A 110 -15.26 5.18 0.54
C ALA A 110 -14.26 4.68 -0.52
N VAL A 111 -13.51 3.60 -0.24
CA VAL A 111 -12.57 3.00 -1.19
C VAL A 111 -13.32 2.44 -2.42
N PHE A 112 -14.39 1.68 -2.21
CA PHE A 112 -15.16 1.14 -3.33
C PHE A 112 -15.85 2.25 -4.12
N ALA A 113 -16.54 3.18 -3.45
CA ALA A 113 -17.22 4.29 -4.12
C ALA A 113 -16.25 5.16 -4.91
N GLY A 114 -15.11 5.54 -4.32
CA GLY A 114 -14.06 6.31 -5.01
C GLY A 114 -13.44 5.54 -6.17
N GLY A 115 -13.18 4.24 -5.99
CA GLY A 115 -12.65 3.36 -7.03
C GLY A 115 -13.58 3.26 -8.24
N TYR A 116 -14.87 3.00 -8.02
CA TYR A 116 -15.87 2.92 -9.10
C TYR A 116 -16.12 4.28 -9.76
N ALA A 117 -16.15 5.36 -8.99
CA ALA A 117 -16.28 6.71 -9.53
C ALA A 117 -15.10 7.07 -10.45
N LEU A 118 -13.87 6.75 -10.03
CA LEU A 118 -12.66 7.03 -10.82
C LEU A 118 -12.51 6.08 -12.02
N ALA A 119 -12.98 4.83 -11.90
CA ALA A 119 -12.87 3.80 -12.93
C ALA A 119 -13.41 4.26 -14.29
N TYR A 120 -14.52 5.01 -14.30
CA TYR A 120 -15.10 5.54 -15.53
C TYR A 120 -14.16 6.50 -16.28
N PHE A 121 -13.36 7.28 -15.57
CA PHE A 121 -12.43 8.24 -16.17
C PHE A 121 -11.16 7.55 -16.66
N VAL A 122 -10.65 6.57 -15.90
CA VAL A 122 -9.41 5.87 -16.25
C VAL A 122 -9.62 4.67 -17.18
N ARG A 123 -10.86 4.31 -17.52
CA ARG A 123 -11.15 3.17 -18.44
C ARG A 123 -10.45 3.29 -19.80
N ARG A 124 -10.21 4.51 -20.28
CA ARG A 124 -9.48 4.76 -21.54
C ARG A 124 -8.02 4.31 -21.49
N LEU A 125 -7.45 4.05 -20.31
CA LEU A 125 -6.11 3.45 -20.20
C LEU A 125 -6.11 1.95 -20.51
N TRP A 126 -7.27 1.30 -20.51
CA TRP A 126 -7.43 -0.13 -20.70
C TRP A 126 -8.17 -0.51 -22.00
N LEU A 127 -8.88 0.44 -22.62
CA LEU A 127 -9.55 0.32 -23.92
C LEU A 127 -8.65 0.76 -25.09
#